data_AF-A0A7X7L8B3-F1
#
_entry.id   AF-A0A7X7L8B3-F1
#
_cell.length_a   1.000
_cell.length_b   1.000
_cell.length_c   1.000
_cell.angle_alpha   90.00
_cell.angle_beta   90.00
_cell.angle_gamma   90.00
#
_symmetry.space_group_name_H-M   'P 1'
#
loop_
_entity.id
_entity.type
_entity.pdbx_description
1 polymer ?
#
loop_
_entity_poly.entity_id
_entity_poly.type
_entity_poly.pdbx_seq_one_letter_code
_entity_poly.pdbx_strand_id
1 'polypeptide(L)'
;HYVGTYMTWGANNNGWWGEGEIKFFMDDDKNFPTICGTGTEDYFCGAYSFLHNNEYAEYSTAYCGFYPVRYENEVQGQQRFSMYRWHVTDPVRFEEKLKVTMQALGWRSDGKYLALQDDVSSVAYWYQTMPFNKFPELPKYEFLEII
;
A
#
# COMPACT_ATOMS: atom_id res chain seq x y z
N HIS A 1 -15.19 -10.98 -3.62
CA HIS A 1 -14.80 -10.14 -2.47
C HIS A 1 -13.29 -10.10 -2.32
N TYR A 2 -12.75 -8.92 -2.05
CA TYR A 2 -11.34 -8.66 -1.79
C TYR A 2 -11.00 -9.02 -0.33
N VAL A 3 -9.89 -9.74 -0.14
CA VAL A 3 -9.49 -10.30 1.15
C VAL A 3 -8.18 -9.73 1.68
N GLY A 4 -7.52 -8.84 0.94
CA GLY A 4 -6.37 -8.10 1.44
C GLY A 4 -5.28 -7.85 0.42
N THR A 5 -4.21 -7.24 0.90
CA THR A 5 -3.01 -6.96 0.12
C THR A 5 -1.78 -7.03 0.99
N TYR A 6 -0.70 -7.49 0.36
CA TYR A 6 0.66 -7.22 0.77
C TYR A 6 1.21 -6.09 -0.10
N MET A 7 2.00 -5.20 0.48
CA MET A 7 2.58 -4.05 -0.21
C MET A 7 4.01 -3.81 0.27
N THR A 8 4.90 -3.52 -0.66
CA THR A 8 6.23 -3.00 -0.36
C THR A 8 6.36 -1.58 -0.91
N TRP A 9 7.09 -0.76 -0.18
CA TRP A 9 7.29 0.64 -0.51
C TRP A 9 8.75 1.02 -0.34
N GLY A 10 9.42 1.42 -1.42
CA GLY A 10 10.73 2.04 -1.43
C GLY A 10 10.57 3.55 -1.55
N ALA A 11 10.85 4.28 -0.48
CA ALA A 11 10.74 5.73 -0.46
C ALA A 11 11.99 6.37 -1.10
N ASN A 12 11.80 7.14 -2.17
CA ASN A 12 12.85 7.89 -2.87
C ASN A 12 13.05 9.30 -2.31
N ASN A 13 12.33 9.65 -1.23
CA ASN A 13 12.42 10.93 -0.55
C ASN A 13 12.47 10.71 0.97
N ASN A 14 13.10 11.65 1.69
CA ASN A 14 13.20 11.66 3.14
C ASN A 14 11.97 12.28 3.84
N GLY A 15 11.05 12.88 3.08
CA GLY A 15 9.79 13.39 3.60
C GLY A 15 8.81 12.27 3.96
N TRP A 16 7.75 12.62 4.69
CA TRP A 16 6.67 11.66 4.97
C TRP A 16 6.00 11.22 3.66
N TRP A 17 5.89 9.90 3.49
CA TRP A 17 5.52 9.23 2.23
C TRP A 17 4.13 8.58 2.25
N GLY A 18 3.49 8.49 3.42
CA GLY A 18 2.28 7.70 3.63
C GLY A 18 0.98 8.49 3.69
N GLU A 19 0.89 9.71 3.15
CA GLU A 19 -0.37 10.49 3.12
C GLU A 19 -1.39 9.96 2.10
N GLY A 20 -0.99 9.00 1.26
CA GLY A 20 -1.79 8.51 0.15
C GLY A 20 -3.04 7.77 0.58
N GLU A 21 -4.18 8.11 -0.04
CA GLU A 21 -5.43 7.41 0.24
C GLU A 21 -5.48 6.09 -0.56
N ILE A 22 -5.89 5.01 0.10
CA ILE A 22 -6.44 3.84 -0.60
C ILE A 22 -7.87 4.15 -1.06
N LYS A 23 -8.22 3.74 -2.28
CA LYS A 23 -9.54 3.96 -2.86
C LYS A 23 -10.08 2.69 -3.45
N PHE A 24 -11.30 2.32 -3.08
CA PHE A 24 -12.04 1.20 -3.66
C PHE A 24 -13.19 1.75 -4.49
N PHE A 25 -13.08 1.57 -5.80
CA PHE A 25 -14.14 1.82 -6.76
C PHE A 25 -14.84 0.48 -7.03
N MET A 26 -16.13 0.46 -6.73
CA MET A 26 -16.92 -0.77 -6.68
C MET A 26 -18.02 -0.69 -7.73
N ASP A 27 -18.19 -1.76 -8.48
CA ASP A 27 -19.28 -1.97 -9.43
C ASP A 27 -19.44 -0.86 -10.48
N ASP A 28 -20.38 0.07 -10.29
CA ASP A 28 -20.68 1.15 -11.23
C ASP A 28 -20.01 2.49 -10.90
N ASP A 29 -19.14 2.54 -9.88
CA ASP A 29 -18.31 3.69 -9.55
C ASP A 29 -17.47 4.16 -10.75
N LYS A 30 -17.61 5.45 -11.10
CA LYS A 30 -16.85 6.07 -12.21
C LYS A 30 -15.81 7.07 -11.72
N ASN A 31 -16.29 8.12 -11.04
CA ASN A 31 -15.47 9.28 -10.70
C ASN A 31 -15.03 9.30 -9.23
N PHE A 32 -15.81 8.67 -8.35
CA PHE A 32 -15.58 8.70 -6.92
C PHE A 32 -15.61 7.27 -6.38
N PRO A 33 -14.73 6.94 -5.42
CA PRO A 33 -14.73 5.62 -4.81
C PRO A 33 -15.83 5.51 -3.75
N THR A 34 -16.44 4.34 -3.64
CA THR A 34 -17.33 3.98 -2.53
C THR A 34 -16.60 3.99 -1.19
N ILE A 35 -15.33 3.54 -1.15
CA ILE A 35 -14.49 3.58 0.06
C ILE A 35 -13.24 4.41 -0.22
N CYS A 36 -13.04 5.46 0.58
CA CYS A 36 -11.87 6.31 0.55
C CYS A 36 -11.19 6.25 1.92
N GLY A 37 -9.93 5.81 1.96
CA GLY A 37 -9.09 5.89 3.15
C GLY A 37 -8.55 7.31 3.37
N THR A 38 -7.82 7.49 4.48
CA THR A 38 -7.29 8.79 4.92
C THR A 38 -5.77 8.91 4.79
N GLY A 39 -5.08 7.77 4.72
CA GLY A 39 -3.63 7.67 4.60
C GLY A 39 -3.21 6.22 4.39
N THR A 40 -1.98 6.03 3.93
CA THR A 40 -1.39 4.71 3.71
C THR A 40 -1.21 4.02 5.06
N GLU A 41 -0.73 4.74 6.07
CA GLU A 41 -0.58 4.22 7.43
C GLU A 41 -1.91 3.84 8.05
N ASP A 42 -2.91 4.69 7.86
CA ASP A 42 -4.24 4.47 8.40
C ASP A 42 -4.85 3.19 7.82
N TYR A 43 -4.68 2.97 6.51
CA TYR A 43 -5.14 1.74 5.88
C TYR A 43 -4.45 0.51 6.45
N PHE A 44 -3.17 0.56 6.76
CA PHE A 44 -2.45 -0.59 7.35
C PHE A 44 -2.63 -0.71 8.86
N CYS A 45 -3.50 0.10 9.49
CA CYS A 45 -3.74 0.15 10.93
C CYS A 45 -2.55 0.68 11.75
N GLY A 46 -1.73 1.53 11.11
CA GLY A 46 -0.82 2.43 11.79
C GLY A 46 -1.50 3.73 12.18
N ALA A 47 -0.68 4.69 12.63
CA ALA A 47 -1.04 6.08 12.86
C ALA A 47 0.27 6.89 13.02
N TYR A 48 0.19 8.23 12.93
CA TYR A 48 1.32 9.13 13.20
C TYR A 48 2.60 8.72 12.46
N SER A 49 2.46 8.47 11.16
CA SER A 49 3.58 8.06 10.30
C SER A 49 4.26 6.74 10.69
N PHE A 50 3.54 5.84 11.37
CA PHE A 50 4.09 4.62 11.98
C PHE A 50 5.18 4.89 13.04
N LEU A 51 5.26 6.10 13.58
CA LEU A 51 6.32 6.47 14.51
C LEU A 51 5.90 6.25 15.97
N HIS A 52 6.84 5.75 16.77
CA HIS A 52 6.79 5.77 18.23
C HIS A 52 8.14 6.29 18.74
N ASN A 53 8.13 7.32 19.61
CA ASN A 53 9.34 7.98 20.09
C ASN A 53 10.30 8.44 18.96
N ASN A 54 9.74 8.97 17.87
CA ASN A 54 10.45 9.43 16.67
C ASN A 54 11.18 8.34 15.87
N GLU A 55 10.85 7.07 16.08
CA GLU A 55 11.38 5.95 15.31
C GLU A 55 10.23 5.14 14.71
N TYR A 56 10.44 4.53 13.54
CA TYR A 56 9.46 3.62 12.97
C TYR A 56 9.23 2.42 13.91
N ALA A 57 7.98 2.21 14.29
CA ALA A 57 7.55 1.14 15.16
C ALA A 57 6.94 0.00 14.34
N GLU A 58 7.65 -1.12 14.25
CA GLU A 58 7.13 -2.33 13.62
C GLU A 58 6.04 -2.98 14.47
N TYR A 59 5.08 -3.60 13.80
CA TYR A 59 4.07 -4.43 14.45
C TYR A 59 3.63 -5.57 13.53
N SER A 60 3.17 -6.64 14.16
CA SER A 60 2.62 -7.81 13.48
C SER A 60 1.42 -8.33 14.26
N THR A 61 0.29 -8.43 13.59
CA THR A 61 -0.94 -9.03 14.11
C THR A 61 -1.47 -10.07 13.14
N ALA A 62 -2.55 -10.77 13.51
CA ALA A 62 -3.19 -11.73 12.63
C ALA A 62 -3.72 -11.11 11.31
N TYR A 63 -4.05 -9.81 11.31
CA TYR A 63 -4.73 -9.17 10.17
C TYR A 63 -3.98 -7.99 9.57
N CYS A 64 -3.05 -7.38 10.29
CA CYS A 64 -2.27 -6.26 9.77
C CYS A 64 -0.85 -6.25 10.33
N GLY A 65 0.07 -5.63 9.60
CA GLY A 65 1.45 -5.46 10.05
C GLY A 65 2.20 -4.44 9.21
N PHE A 66 3.25 -3.91 9.82
CA PHE A 66 4.19 -2.97 9.23
C PHE A 66 5.60 -3.34 9.71
N TYR A 67 6.54 -3.37 8.77
CA TYR A 67 7.94 -3.63 9.04
C TYR A 67 8.83 -2.64 8.26
N PRO A 68 9.55 -1.74 8.95
CA PRO A 68 10.60 -0.93 8.35
C PRO A 68 11.85 -1.79 8.16
N VAL A 69 12.36 -1.87 6.93
CA VAL A 69 13.58 -2.63 6.65
C VAL A 69 14.76 -1.94 7.32
N ARG A 70 15.41 -2.64 8.25
CA ARG A 70 16.63 -2.17 8.94
C ARG A 70 17.86 -2.72 8.22
N TYR A 71 18.80 -1.83 7.91
CA TYR A 71 20.08 -2.19 7.29
C TYR A 71 21.16 -2.24 8.37
N GLU A 72 21.95 -3.32 8.42
CA GLU A 72 23.01 -3.50 9.42
C GLU A 72 24.22 -2.57 9.19
N ASN A 73 24.44 -2.11 7.96
CA ASN A 73 25.53 -1.22 7.58
C ASN A 73 24.99 0.12 7.06
N GLU A 74 25.39 1.23 7.69
CA GLU A 74 24.93 2.61 7.41
C GLU A 74 25.33 3.16 6.02
N VAL A 75 26.13 2.43 5.23
CA VAL A 75 26.70 2.97 4.00
C VAL A 75 25.68 3.02 2.85
N GLN A 76 24.64 2.18 2.81
CA GLN A 76 23.68 2.17 1.70
C GLN A 76 22.30 1.61 2.11
N GLY A 77 21.24 2.39 1.87
CA GLY A 77 19.87 1.88 1.91
C GLY A 77 18.83 2.97 1.63
N GLN A 78 18.08 2.81 0.54
CA GLN A 78 16.80 3.50 0.37
C GLN A 78 15.86 3.03 1.51
N GLN A 79 15.05 3.92 2.10
CA GLN A 79 14.08 3.48 3.10
C GLN A 79 13.07 2.54 2.44
N ARG A 80 12.98 1.31 2.94
CA ARG A 80 12.04 0.30 2.43
C ARG A 80 11.11 -0.17 3.54
N PHE A 81 9.86 -0.39 3.17
CA PHE A 81 8.80 -0.78 4.08
C PHE A 81 8.06 -1.98 3.52
N SER A 82 7.62 -2.85 4.42
CA SER A 82 6.71 -3.96 4.15
C SER A 82 5.45 -3.79 4.97
N MET A 83 4.30 -3.97 4.33
CA MET A 83 2.99 -3.77 4.92
C MET A 83 2.03 -4.86 4.47
N TYR A 84 1.14 -5.29 5.35
CA TYR A 84 0.02 -6.15 4.97
C TYR A 84 -1.25 -5.78 5.71
N ARG A 85 -2.38 -6.02 5.04
CA ARG A 85 -3.72 -6.01 5.65
C ARG A 85 -4.59 -7.10 5.03
N TRP A 86 -5.22 -7.88 5.89
CA TRP A 86 -6.12 -8.98 5.57
C TRP A 86 -7.55 -8.65 5.99
N HIS A 87 -8.43 -8.53 5.01
CA HIS A 87 -9.87 -8.31 5.21
C HIS A 87 -10.61 -9.64 5.43
N VAL A 88 -10.20 -10.38 6.46
CA VAL A 88 -10.80 -11.70 6.78
C VAL A 88 -12.15 -11.52 7.47
N THR A 89 -12.18 -10.70 8.52
CA THR A 89 -13.40 -10.43 9.30
C THR A 89 -14.23 -9.27 8.72
N ASP A 90 -13.63 -8.47 7.85
CA ASP A 90 -14.17 -7.25 7.23
C ASP A 90 -14.01 -7.26 5.70
N PRO A 91 -14.49 -8.30 4.98
CA PRO A 91 -14.26 -8.43 3.54
C PRO A 91 -14.90 -7.29 2.74
N VAL A 92 -14.16 -6.74 1.79
CA VAL A 92 -14.67 -5.75 0.82
C VAL A 92 -15.36 -6.49 -0.32
N ARG A 93 -16.71 -6.43 -0.35
CA ARG A 93 -17.54 -7.19 -1.30
C ARG A 93 -17.93 -6.33 -2.50
N PHE A 94 -17.83 -6.88 -3.69
CA PHE A 94 -18.25 -6.27 -4.96
C PHE A 94 -19.08 -7.31 -5.73
N GLU A 95 -19.98 -6.85 -6.60
CA GLU A 95 -20.85 -7.71 -7.41
C GLU A 95 -20.24 -8.04 -8.77
N GLU A 96 -19.81 -7.02 -9.51
CA GLU A 96 -19.33 -7.14 -10.88
C GLU A 96 -17.90 -6.67 -11.05
N LYS A 97 -17.52 -5.54 -10.45
CA LYS A 97 -16.23 -4.88 -10.72
C LYS A 97 -15.60 -4.36 -9.44
N LEU A 98 -14.29 -4.49 -9.38
CA LEU A 98 -13.49 -3.89 -8.33
C LEU A 98 -12.24 -3.27 -8.94
N LYS A 99 -12.01 -2.00 -8.61
CA LYS A 99 -10.73 -1.32 -8.84
C LYS A 99 -10.26 -0.76 -7.51
N VAL A 100 -9.08 -1.19 -7.08
CA VAL A 100 -8.41 -0.66 -5.88
C VAL A 100 -7.20 0.13 -6.33
N THR A 101 -7.02 1.33 -5.79
CA THR A 101 -5.84 2.16 -6.06
C THR A 101 -5.23 2.64 -4.76
N MET A 102 -3.91 2.68 -4.69
CA MET A 102 -3.17 3.37 -3.62
C MET A 102 -2.49 4.60 -4.22
N GLN A 103 -2.64 5.75 -3.58
CA GLN A 103 -1.95 6.96 -4.01
C GLN A 103 -0.53 6.97 -3.46
N ALA A 104 0.47 7.26 -4.31
CA ALA A 104 1.81 7.59 -3.85
C ALA A 104 1.87 9.08 -3.54
N LEU A 105 1.50 9.45 -2.31
CA LEU A 105 1.36 10.85 -1.87
C LEU A 105 2.07 11.07 -0.54
N GLY A 106 2.82 12.16 -0.44
CA GLY A 106 3.54 12.56 0.77
C GLY A 106 3.52 14.07 0.97
N TRP A 107 4.40 14.58 1.84
CA TRP A 107 4.55 16.01 2.10
C TRP A 107 5.79 16.62 1.44
N ARG A 108 5.61 17.83 0.90
CA ARG A 108 6.68 18.78 0.63
C ARG A 108 7.05 19.52 1.91
N SER A 109 8.27 20.09 1.93
CA SER A 109 8.74 20.92 3.06
C SER A 109 7.90 22.18 3.29
N ASP A 110 7.13 22.64 2.31
CA ASP A 110 6.23 23.79 2.41
C ASP A 110 4.79 23.43 2.82
N GLY A 111 4.55 22.18 3.27
CA GLY A 111 3.24 21.71 3.73
C GLY A 111 2.24 21.43 2.61
N LYS A 112 2.68 21.37 1.35
CA LYS A 112 1.86 20.95 0.22
C LYS A 112 2.03 19.46 -0.08
N TYR A 113 1.01 18.87 -0.67
CA TYR A 113 1.10 17.49 -1.14
C TYR A 113 2.19 17.31 -2.22
N LEU A 114 2.91 16.20 -2.10
CA LEU A 114 3.91 15.72 -3.04
C LEU A 114 3.38 14.44 -3.68
N ALA A 115 3.10 14.47 -4.98
CA ALA A 115 2.98 13.23 -5.75
C ALA A 115 4.36 12.57 -5.81
N LEU A 116 4.49 11.40 -5.19
CA LEU A 116 5.75 10.69 -5.01
C LEU A 116 6.16 9.96 -6.29
N GLN A 117 7.47 9.71 -6.40
CA GLN A 117 8.07 8.88 -7.44
C GLN A 117 8.80 7.71 -6.77
N ASP A 118 8.05 7.01 -5.94
CA ASP A 118 8.53 5.93 -5.09
C ASP A 118 8.36 4.57 -5.77
N ASP A 119 9.15 3.59 -5.34
CA ASP A 119 9.11 2.22 -5.84
C ASP A 119 8.07 1.42 -5.05
N VAL A 120 6.89 1.22 -5.64
CA VAL A 120 5.76 0.52 -4.98
C VAL A 120 5.47 -0.80 -5.68
N SER A 121 5.38 -1.88 -4.90
CA SER A 121 4.90 -3.17 -5.38
C SER A 121 3.78 -3.70 -4.49
N SER A 122 2.84 -4.46 -5.05
CA SER A 122 1.76 -5.04 -4.27
C SER A 122 1.27 -6.36 -4.83
N VAL A 123 0.72 -7.18 -3.95
CA VAL A 123 -0.01 -8.41 -4.30
C VAL A 123 -1.38 -8.31 -3.64
N ALA A 124 -2.42 -8.26 -4.47
CA ALA A 124 -3.81 -8.27 -4.03
C ALA A 124 -4.36 -9.71 -4.01
N TYR A 125 -5.20 -10.00 -3.02
CA TYR A 125 -5.84 -11.29 -2.83
C TYR A 125 -7.35 -11.09 -2.83
N TRP A 126 -8.08 -11.88 -3.62
CA TRP A 126 -9.53 -11.82 -3.69
C TRP A 126 -10.12 -13.15 -4.17
N TYR A 127 -11.41 -13.32 -3.91
CA TYR A 127 -12.23 -14.39 -4.47
C TYR A 127 -13.27 -13.81 -5.42
N GLN A 128 -13.50 -14.48 -6.54
CA GLN A 128 -14.58 -14.17 -7.46
C GLN A 128 -15.15 -15.45 -8.07
N THR A 129 -16.37 -15.36 -8.60
CA THR A 129 -16.92 -16.42 -9.44
C THR A 129 -16.33 -16.36 -10.86
N MET A 130 -16.48 -17.46 -11.59
CA MET A 130 -16.08 -17.55 -12.99
C MET A 130 -17.12 -16.85 -13.91
N PRO A 131 -16.70 -16.33 -15.07
CA PRO A 131 -15.33 -16.29 -15.60
C PRO A 131 -14.47 -15.19 -14.96
N PHE A 132 -13.14 -15.32 -15.05
CA PHE A 132 -12.20 -14.27 -14.68
C PHE A 132 -11.59 -13.59 -15.92
N ASN A 133 -11.16 -12.34 -15.75
CA ASN A 133 -10.44 -11.60 -16.79
C ASN A 133 -9.03 -12.15 -16.95
N LYS A 134 -8.54 -12.29 -18.18
CA LYS A 134 -7.11 -12.63 -18.39
C LYS A 134 -6.24 -11.52 -17.79
N PHE A 135 -5.32 -11.89 -16.90
CA PHE A 135 -4.37 -10.96 -16.31
C PHE A 135 -3.21 -10.66 -17.26
N PRO A 136 -2.55 -9.49 -17.12
CA PRO A 136 -1.28 -9.22 -17.79
C PRO A 136 -0.25 -10.30 -17.47
N GLU A 137 0.69 -10.52 -18.39
CA GLU A 137 1.84 -11.36 -18.11
C GLU A 137 2.69 -10.72 -17.02
N LEU A 138 3.31 -11.57 -16.18
CA LEU A 138 4.26 -11.08 -15.19
C LEU A 138 5.46 -10.43 -15.89
N PRO A 139 6.01 -9.34 -15.33
CA PRO A 139 7.26 -8.79 -15.81
C PRO A 139 8.39 -9.85 -15.79
N LYS A 140 9.38 -9.68 -16.67
CA LYS A 140 10.57 -10.52 -16.63
C LYS A 140 11.38 -10.26 -15.36
N TYR A 141 12.22 -11.22 -14.97
CA TYR A 141 12.98 -11.15 -13.71
C TYR A 141 13.86 -9.89 -13.62
N GLU A 142 14.37 -9.36 -14.74
CA GLU A 142 15.19 -8.14 -14.76
C GLU A 142 14.42 -6.90 -14.29
N PHE A 143 13.09 -6.88 -14.47
CA PHE A 143 12.24 -5.78 -13.98
C PHE A 143 11.80 -5.99 -12.52
N LEU A 144 11.90 -7.22 -12.02
CA LEU A 144 11.54 -7.59 -10.65
C LEU A 144 12.74 -7.51 -9.69
N GLU A 145 13.95 -7.34 -10.23
CA GLU A 145 15.17 -7.17 -9.46
C GLU A 145 15.10 -5.86 -8.66
N ILE A 146 15.40 -5.95 -7.36
CA ILE A 146 15.51 -4.79 -6.48
C ILE A 146 16.92 -4.23 -6.67
N ILE A 147 17.02 -3.12 -7.41
CA ILE A 147 18.26 -2.38 -7.66
C ILE A 147 18.52 -1.36 -6.55
#